data_AF-A0A0F9ELY5-F1
#
_entry.id   AF-A0A0F9ELY5-F1
#
_cell.length_a   1.000
_cell.length_b   1.000
_cell.length_c   1.000
_cell.angle_alpha   90.00
_cell.angle_beta   90.00
_cell.angle_gamma   90.00
#
_symmetry.space_group_name_H-M   'P 1'
#
loop_
_entity.id
_entity.type
_entity.pdbx_description
1 polymer ?
#
loop_
_entity_poly.entity_id
_entity_poly.type
_entity_poly.pdbx_seq_one_letter_code
_entity_poly.pdbx_strand_id
1 'polypeptide(L)'
;VNETHAKAGIITTAPGAGEGGVVKSSTTAMTDALGLTLDTVTAVTAQQTDGTSTERNVTVIISPDAVYRSLISGGATEGTALVEYTVSTAMTDGLTLTDTSVTWTSPAWDEGSVFFTSGVNKGQHRKVIATGGSNVATFKNAFDFDSAVNDTYVKLPWWFCDATSNNLQSTTNLYQANALIAVGTGGAVRVIDMELDENDTSGMYVLFTLDDHALNHHS
;
A
#
# COMPACT_ATOMS: atom_id res chain seq x y z
N VAL A 1 17.08 21.22 4.27
CA VAL A 1 16.41 20.13 3.52
C VAL A 1 16.93 20.10 2.12
N ASN A 2 16.94 18.93 1.50
CA ASN A 2 17.41 18.80 0.13
C ASN A 2 16.33 19.16 -0.91
N GLU A 3 15.07 18.94 -0.57
CA GLU A 3 13.95 19.14 -1.50
C GLU A 3 12.67 19.64 -0.81
N THR A 4 11.71 20.05 -1.64
CA THR A 4 10.41 20.54 -1.19
C THR A 4 9.54 19.40 -0.66
N HIS A 5 9.15 19.50 0.61
CA HIS A 5 8.14 18.68 1.26
C HIS A 5 6.83 19.45 1.25
N ALA A 6 6.02 19.23 0.21
CA ALA A 6 4.79 19.98 -0.02
C ALA A 6 3.70 19.67 1.02
N LYS A 7 3.78 18.54 1.73
CA LYS A 7 2.94 18.24 2.90
C LYS A 7 3.73 17.45 3.95
N ALA A 8 3.18 17.42 5.17
CA ALA A 8 3.63 16.55 6.26
C ALA A 8 3.11 15.12 6.07
N GLY A 9 3.61 14.17 6.86
CA GLY A 9 3.22 12.76 6.76
C GLY A 9 3.92 11.98 5.65
N ILE A 10 5.04 12.46 5.11
CA ILE A 10 5.85 11.74 4.12
C ILE A 10 7.02 11.07 4.83
N ILE A 11 7.30 9.82 4.45
CA ILE A 11 8.48 9.08 4.91
C ILE A 11 9.73 9.74 4.34
N THR A 12 10.69 10.08 5.19
CA THR A 12 11.99 10.61 4.80
C THR A 12 13.07 9.55 4.86
N THR A 13 14.03 9.61 3.95
CA THR A 13 15.17 8.70 3.83
C THR A 13 16.49 9.42 4.04
N ALA A 14 17.55 8.65 4.29
CA ALA A 14 18.90 9.19 4.39
C ALA A 14 19.34 9.88 3.08
N PRO A 15 20.07 11.01 3.15
CA PRO A 15 20.62 11.67 1.97
C PRO A 15 21.71 10.86 1.29
N GLY A 16 21.76 10.96 -0.04
CA GLY A 16 22.91 10.55 -0.83
C GLY A 16 24.07 11.55 -0.77
N ALA A 17 25.16 11.22 -1.47
CA ALA A 17 26.31 12.11 -1.57
C ALA A 17 25.95 13.42 -2.30
N GLY A 18 26.32 14.57 -1.71
CA GLY A 18 26.07 15.90 -2.28
C GLY A 18 24.76 16.55 -1.84
N GLU A 19 23.90 15.83 -1.12
CA GLU A 19 22.60 16.34 -0.67
C GLU A 19 22.71 17.13 0.64
N GLY A 20 21.91 18.20 0.76
CA GLY A 20 21.96 19.16 1.86
C GLY A 20 21.13 18.78 3.10
N GLY A 21 20.58 17.57 3.15
CA GLY A 21 19.75 17.07 4.26
C GLY A 21 18.81 15.97 3.82
N VAL A 22 17.85 15.59 4.67
CA VAL A 22 16.90 14.49 4.37
C VAL A 22 16.15 14.67 3.04
N VAL A 23 15.80 13.53 2.46
CA VAL A 23 15.10 13.39 1.16
C VAL A 23 13.77 12.65 1.43
N LYS A 24 12.75 12.86 0.60
CA LYS A 24 11.52 12.06 0.62
C LYS A 24 11.79 10.68 0.05
N SER A 25 11.10 9.69 0.61
CA SER A 25 10.93 8.38 -0.01
C SER A 25 10.33 8.53 -1.42
N SER A 26 10.63 7.58 -2.31
CA SER A 26 10.00 7.54 -3.63
C SER A 26 8.76 6.64 -3.59
N THR A 27 7.98 6.62 -4.67
CA THR A 27 6.79 5.75 -4.77
C THR A 27 7.11 4.28 -4.57
N THR A 28 8.33 3.85 -4.92
CA THR A 28 8.75 2.43 -4.91
C THR A 28 9.93 2.16 -3.98
N ALA A 29 10.45 3.17 -3.26
CA ALA A 29 11.60 3.00 -2.39
C ALA A 29 11.31 3.55 -1.00
N MET A 30 11.32 2.66 -0.02
CA MET A 30 11.21 2.95 1.41
C MET A 30 12.48 2.45 2.13
N THR A 31 13.62 2.61 1.49
CA THR A 31 14.94 2.20 1.99
C THR A 31 15.58 3.29 2.81
N ASP A 32 16.46 2.93 3.74
CA ASP A 32 17.15 3.84 4.64
C ASP A 32 16.21 4.83 5.33
N ALA A 33 15.02 4.36 5.72
CA ALA A 33 13.99 5.24 6.23
C ALA A 33 14.37 5.80 7.60
N LEU A 34 14.30 7.13 7.72
CA LEU A 34 14.63 7.84 8.94
C LEU A 34 13.39 8.07 9.80
N GLY A 35 12.24 8.35 9.19
CA GLY A 35 11.04 8.75 9.93
C GLY A 35 10.01 9.45 9.06
N LEU A 36 9.12 10.21 9.70
CA LEU A 36 8.00 10.89 9.05
C LEU A 36 8.11 12.42 9.23
N THR A 37 7.88 13.19 8.17
CA THR A 37 7.82 14.66 8.29
C THR A 37 6.61 15.13 9.10
N LEU A 38 6.80 16.09 10.01
CA LEU A 38 5.73 16.72 10.79
C LEU A 38 5.25 18.05 10.19
N ASP A 39 6.06 18.66 9.33
CA ASP A 39 5.80 19.96 8.72
C ASP A 39 6.13 19.97 7.22
N THR A 40 5.81 21.08 6.57
CA THR A 40 6.06 21.32 5.15
C THR A 40 7.22 22.27 4.98
N VAL A 41 8.01 22.09 3.92
CA VAL A 41 9.12 22.99 3.63
C VAL A 41 9.31 23.13 2.13
N THR A 42 9.62 24.34 1.67
CA THR A 42 10.01 24.60 0.27
C THR A 42 11.52 24.77 0.22
N ALA A 43 12.19 23.93 -0.57
CA ALA A 43 13.63 24.03 -0.76
C ALA A 43 13.99 25.26 -1.59
N VAL A 44 15.09 25.89 -1.23
CA VAL A 44 15.58 27.11 -1.87
C VAL A 44 17.09 26.99 -2.04
N THR A 45 17.57 27.05 -3.28
CA THR A 45 19.00 26.95 -3.62
C THR A 45 19.61 28.29 -3.99
N ALA A 46 18.79 29.22 -4.49
CA ALA A 46 19.23 30.57 -4.86
C ALA A 46 19.22 31.52 -3.66
N GLN A 47 20.18 32.45 -3.62
CA GLN A 47 20.17 33.55 -2.67
C GLN A 47 18.86 34.34 -2.78
N GLN A 48 18.24 34.64 -1.63
CA GLN A 48 16.99 35.39 -1.61
C GLN A 48 17.25 36.89 -1.73
N THR A 49 16.52 37.56 -2.62
CA THR A 49 16.66 39.00 -2.89
C THR A 49 16.13 39.87 -1.74
N ASP A 50 15.33 39.29 -0.85
CA ASP A 50 14.79 39.92 0.35
C ASP A 50 15.73 39.81 1.57
N GLY A 51 16.90 39.18 1.40
CA GLY A 51 17.88 39.00 2.47
C GLY A 51 17.51 37.93 3.50
N THR A 52 16.42 37.17 3.29
CA THR A 52 16.07 36.04 4.14
C THR A 52 17.09 34.90 3.98
N SER A 53 17.31 34.14 5.06
CA SER A 53 18.16 32.96 5.01
C SER A 53 17.62 31.97 3.97
N THR A 54 18.51 31.28 3.25
CA THR A 54 18.15 30.14 2.39
C THR A 54 18.06 28.83 3.18
N GLU A 55 18.44 28.82 4.46
CA GLU A 55 18.29 27.64 5.32
C GLU A 55 16.82 27.27 5.46
N ARG A 56 16.53 25.98 5.27
CA ARG A 56 15.18 25.43 5.30
C ARG A 56 15.22 24.14 6.10
N ASN A 57 14.45 24.11 7.18
CA ASN A 57 14.43 22.99 8.11
C ASN A 57 13.09 22.25 7.99
N VAL A 58 13.13 20.94 8.22
CA VAL A 58 11.94 20.07 8.31
C VAL A 58 12.06 19.31 9.62
N THR A 59 10.94 19.17 10.30
CA THR A 59 10.87 18.39 11.52
C THR A 59 10.50 16.96 11.15
N VAL A 60 11.32 16.00 11.57
CA VAL A 60 11.10 14.57 11.33
C VAL A 60 10.89 13.87 12.67
N ILE A 61 9.79 13.13 12.81
CA ILE A 61 9.62 12.18 13.90
C ILE A 61 10.31 10.88 13.53
N ILE A 62 11.24 10.44 14.36
CA ILE A 62 11.97 9.18 14.20
C ILE A 62 11.40 8.21 15.23
N SER A 63 10.66 7.22 14.75
CA SER A 63 10.14 6.13 15.57
C SER A 63 10.29 4.82 14.79
N PRO A 64 11.28 3.98 15.14
CA PRO A 64 11.57 2.75 14.41
C PRO A 64 10.48 1.71 14.61
N ASP A 65 9.84 1.71 15.78
CA ASP A 65 8.72 0.83 16.12
C ASP A 65 7.36 1.36 15.63
N ALA A 66 7.36 2.41 14.80
CA ALA A 66 6.11 3.00 14.31
C ALA A 66 5.38 2.05 13.38
N VAL A 67 4.09 1.88 13.63
CA VAL A 67 3.14 1.33 12.67
C VAL A 67 2.55 2.49 11.89
N TYR A 68 2.78 2.49 10.59
CA TYR A 68 2.25 3.45 9.65
C TYR A 68 0.88 2.98 9.18
N ARG A 69 -0.06 3.92 9.08
CA ARG A 69 -1.41 3.67 8.55
C ARG A 69 -1.59 4.51 7.29
N SER A 70 -1.84 3.84 6.17
CA SER A 70 -1.99 4.50 4.86
C SER A 70 -3.33 4.14 4.24
N LEU A 71 -4.03 5.14 3.71
CA LEU A 71 -5.28 4.91 2.99
C LEU A 71 -4.98 4.14 1.71
N ILE A 72 -5.81 3.17 1.37
CA ILE A 72 -5.66 2.40 0.14
C ILE A 72 -6.28 3.17 -1.03
N SER A 73 -5.50 3.34 -2.10
CA SER A 73 -5.93 3.89 -3.38
C SER A 73 -6.01 2.79 -4.43
N GLY A 74 -7.05 2.81 -5.26
CA GLY A 74 -7.20 1.90 -6.39
C GLY A 74 -6.28 2.18 -7.58
N GLY A 75 -5.37 3.15 -7.48
CA GLY A 75 -4.44 3.49 -8.54
C GLY A 75 -3.26 4.35 -8.08
N ALA A 76 -2.39 4.71 -9.03
CA ALA A 76 -1.16 5.45 -8.76
C ALA A 76 -1.39 6.91 -8.29
N THR A 77 -2.58 7.46 -8.52
CA THR A 77 -2.98 8.80 -8.08
C THR A 77 -3.80 8.72 -6.79
N GLU A 78 -3.59 9.64 -5.85
CA GLU A 78 -4.36 9.71 -4.61
C GLU A 78 -5.87 9.86 -4.86
N GLY A 79 -6.66 9.20 -4.03
CA GLY A 79 -8.12 9.27 -4.06
C GLY A 79 -8.75 8.49 -5.21
N THR A 80 -7.96 7.68 -5.94
CA THR A 80 -8.52 6.75 -6.93
C THR A 80 -9.35 5.71 -6.18
N ALA A 81 -10.64 5.62 -6.51
CA ALA A 81 -11.53 4.63 -5.90
C ALA A 81 -11.01 3.21 -6.14
N LEU A 82 -11.18 2.33 -5.14
CA LEU A 82 -10.91 0.91 -5.31
C LEU A 82 -11.87 0.31 -6.34
N VAL A 83 -11.35 -0.58 -7.18
CA VAL A 83 -12.16 -1.28 -8.17
C VAL A 83 -12.90 -2.41 -7.47
N GLU A 84 -14.22 -2.31 -7.47
CA GLU A 84 -15.08 -3.43 -7.10
C GLU A 84 -15.31 -4.34 -8.30
N TYR A 85 -15.07 -5.62 -8.09
CA TYR A 85 -15.28 -6.70 -9.04
C TYR A 85 -16.56 -7.44 -8.70
N THR A 86 -17.02 -8.31 -9.60
CA THR A 86 -18.31 -8.94 -9.48
C THR A 86 -18.21 -10.42 -9.81
N VAL A 87 -18.61 -11.28 -8.87
CA VAL A 87 -18.62 -12.73 -9.07
C VAL A 87 -19.45 -13.08 -10.30
N SER A 88 -18.82 -13.65 -11.32
CA SER A 88 -19.53 -14.10 -12.53
C SER A 88 -20.05 -15.53 -12.41
N THR A 89 -19.40 -16.34 -11.56
CA THR A 89 -19.77 -17.73 -11.32
C THR A 89 -19.79 -17.97 -9.82
N ALA A 90 -20.93 -18.40 -9.30
CA ALA A 90 -21.10 -18.73 -7.89
C ALA A 90 -20.05 -19.75 -7.42
N MET A 91 -19.49 -19.54 -6.24
CA MET A 91 -18.67 -20.55 -5.57
C MET A 91 -19.55 -21.70 -5.09
N THR A 92 -19.00 -22.91 -4.97
CA THR A 92 -19.69 -24.08 -4.41
C THR A 92 -18.92 -24.77 -3.29
N ASP A 93 -17.73 -24.26 -2.97
CA ASP A 93 -16.81 -24.81 -1.98
C ASP A 93 -16.20 -23.72 -1.08
N GLY A 94 -16.54 -22.45 -1.31
CA GLY A 94 -15.90 -21.28 -0.69
C GLY A 94 -14.40 -21.13 -0.96
N LEU A 95 -13.77 -21.98 -1.77
CA LEU A 95 -12.32 -22.02 -2.00
C LEU A 95 -11.90 -21.42 -3.33
N THR A 96 -12.81 -21.37 -4.31
CA THR A 96 -12.46 -21.03 -5.69
C THR A 96 -13.33 -19.90 -6.24
N LEU A 97 -12.82 -18.68 -6.26
CA LEU A 97 -13.49 -17.55 -6.88
C LEU A 97 -13.27 -17.55 -8.38
N THR A 98 -14.36 -17.52 -9.16
CA THR A 98 -14.30 -17.38 -10.62
C THR A 98 -15.00 -16.11 -11.07
N ASP A 99 -14.27 -15.25 -11.76
CA ASP A 99 -14.78 -14.01 -12.35
C ASP A 99 -14.26 -13.87 -13.79
N THR A 100 -15.18 -14.00 -14.76
CA THR A 100 -14.84 -13.93 -16.19
C THR A 100 -14.44 -12.54 -16.69
N SER A 101 -14.72 -11.51 -15.91
CA SER A 101 -14.38 -10.11 -16.23
C SER A 101 -13.00 -9.70 -15.71
N VAL A 102 -12.37 -10.55 -14.88
CA VAL A 102 -11.09 -10.25 -14.23
C VAL A 102 -10.01 -11.19 -14.70
N THR A 103 -8.89 -10.59 -15.12
CA THR A 103 -7.67 -11.35 -15.34
C THR A 103 -6.85 -11.46 -14.04
N TRP A 104 -6.80 -12.65 -13.47
CA TRP A 104 -5.91 -13.08 -12.41
C TRP A 104 -4.58 -13.54 -13.00
N THR A 105 -3.70 -12.59 -13.29
CA THR A 105 -2.37 -12.91 -13.84
C THR A 105 -1.53 -13.60 -12.77
N SER A 106 -1.22 -14.89 -12.94
CA SER A 106 -0.19 -15.55 -12.13
C SER A 106 1.21 -15.11 -12.58
N PRO A 107 2.15 -14.86 -11.66
CA PRO A 107 2.03 -14.94 -10.19
C PRO A 107 1.66 -13.60 -9.53
N ALA A 108 1.20 -12.61 -10.29
CA ALA A 108 1.07 -11.23 -9.84
C ALA A 108 0.10 -11.02 -8.66
N TRP A 109 -0.85 -11.92 -8.46
CA TRP A 109 -1.85 -11.85 -7.38
C TRP A 109 -1.78 -13.04 -6.42
N ASP A 110 -0.80 -13.93 -6.60
CA ASP A 110 -0.54 -15.01 -5.65
C ASP A 110 -0.07 -14.38 -4.34
N GLU A 111 -0.56 -14.89 -3.20
CA GLU A 111 -0.27 -14.38 -1.85
C GLU A 111 -0.92 -13.04 -1.49
N GLY A 112 -1.74 -12.46 -2.38
CA GLY A 112 -2.61 -11.32 -2.09
C GLY A 112 -3.88 -11.70 -1.33
N SER A 113 -4.89 -10.83 -1.39
CA SER A 113 -6.18 -11.05 -0.72
C SER A 113 -7.39 -10.66 -1.56
N VAL A 114 -8.51 -11.27 -1.21
CA VAL A 114 -9.86 -10.87 -1.63
C VAL A 114 -10.67 -10.52 -0.41
N PHE A 115 -11.46 -9.44 -0.49
CA PHE A 115 -12.42 -9.01 0.53
C PHE A 115 -13.79 -8.78 -0.11
N PHE A 116 -14.83 -9.42 0.41
CA PHE A 116 -16.20 -9.26 -0.08
C PHE A 116 -16.86 -8.00 0.49
N THR A 117 -17.40 -7.18 -0.41
CA THR A 117 -18.12 -5.93 -0.08
C THR A 117 -19.64 -6.10 -0.14
N SER A 118 -20.13 -7.19 -0.71
CA SER A 118 -21.56 -7.55 -0.70
C SER A 118 -21.80 -9.05 -0.52
N GLY A 119 -23.08 -9.43 -0.52
CA GLY A 119 -23.50 -10.82 -0.44
C GLY A 119 -23.43 -11.40 0.97
N VAL A 120 -23.57 -12.71 1.05
CA VAL A 120 -23.54 -13.45 2.33
C VAL A 120 -22.15 -13.53 2.95
N ASN A 121 -21.10 -13.38 2.13
CA ASN A 121 -19.70 -13.34 2.57
C ASN A 121 -19.19 -11.92 2.84
N LYS A 122 -20.06 -10.90 2.81
CA LYS A 122 -19.69 -9.51 3.08
C LYS A 122 -18.90 -9.38 4.40
N GLY A 123 -17.81 -8.61 4.38
CA GLY A 123 -16.93 -8.41 5.54
C GLY A 123 -15.87 -9.52 5.72
N GLN A 124 -15.92 -10.59 4.92
CA GLN A 124 -14.92 -11.65 4.95
C GLN A 124 -13.79 -11.37 3.96
N HIS A 125 -12.56 -11.67 4.38
CA HIS A 125 -11.39 -11.71 3.49
C HIS A 125 -10.69 -13.06 3.55
N ARG A 126 -10.02 -13.44 2.45
CA ARG A 126 -9.22 -14.67 2.37
C ARG A 126 -7.94 -14.44 1.58
N LYS A 127 -6.90 -15.18 1.96
CA LYS A 127 -5.62 -15.19 1.27
C LYS A 127 -5.73 -15.96 -0.04
N VAL A 128 -5.28 -15.36 -1.13
CA VAL A 128 -5.10 -16.02 -2.42
C VAL A 128 -3.79 -16.79 -2.37
N ILE A 129 -3.79 -18.09 -2.67
CA ILE A 129 -2.57 -18.93 -2.69
C ILE A 129 -2.19 -19.39 -4.09
N ALA A 130 -3.11 -19.27 -5.03
CA ALA A 130 -2.85 -19.54 -6.43
C ALA A 130 -3.87 -18.79 -7.28
N THR A 131 -3.43 -18.30 -8.41
CA THR A 131 -4.28 -17.79 -9.48
C THR A 131 -4.25 -18.79 -10.63
N GLY A 132 -5.39 -19.44 -10.86
CA GLY A 132 -5.53 -20.55 -11.79
C GLY A 132 -6.10 -20.10 -13.13
N GLY A 133 -5.28 -20.08 -14.19
CA GLY A 133 -5.73 -19.57 -15.49
C GLY A 133 -6.13 -18.09 -15.42
N SER A 134 -6.74 -17.55 -16.48
CA SER A 134 -7.01 -16.11 -16.54
C SER A 134 -8.03 -15.63 -15.51
N ASN A 135 -8.97 -16.45 -15.02
CA ASN A 135 -10.21 -15.94 -14.41
C ASN A 135 -10.52 -16.55 -13.03
N VAL A 136 -9.56 -17.23 -12.40
CA VAL A 136 -9.79 -17.96 -11.13
C VAL A 136 -8.76 -17.59 -10.07
N ALA A 137 -9.22 -17.37 -8.85
CA ALA A 137 -8.40 -17.27 -7.65
C ALA A 137 -8.76 -18.39 -6.68
N THR A 138 -7.73 -19.05 -6.13
CA THR A 138 -7.86 -20.12 -5.14
C THR A 138 -7.43 -19.63 -3.77
N PHE A 139 -8.24 -19.90 -2.75
CA PHE A 139 -8.00 -19.46 -1.39
C PHE A 139 -7.37 -20.53 -0.50
N LYS A 140 -6.60 -20.09 0.50
CA LYS A 140 -6.03 -21.01 1.50
C LYS A 140 -7.11 -21.68 2.35
N ASN A 141 -8.11 -20.89 2.74
CA ASN A 141 -9.21 -21.29 3.60
C ASN A 141 -10.51 -20.88 2.92
N ALA A 142 -11.55 -21.71 3.08
CA ALA A 142 -12.85 -21.44 2.50
C ALA A 142 -13.49 -20.19 3.14
N PHE A 143 -14.26 -19.45 2.34
CA PHE A 143 -15.30 -18.57 2.86
C PHE A 143 -16.37 -19.37 3.61
N ASP A 144 -17.09 -18.73 4.53
CA ASP A 144 -18.06 -19.44 5.37
C ASP A 144 -19.30 -19.88 4.58
N PHE A 145 -19.59 -19.17 3.48
CA PHE A 145 -20.69 -19.46 2.58
C PHE A 145 -20.23 -19.49 1.13
N ASP A 146 -21.05 -20.11 0.28
CA ASP A 146 -20.95 -19.97 -1.16
C ASP A 146 -21.32 -18.54 -1.59
N SER A 147 -20.56 -17.96 -2.53
CA SER A 147 -20.95 -16.69 -3.13
C SER A 147 -22.04 -16.89 -4.18
N ALA A 148 -22.86 -15.87 -4.38
CA ALA A 148 -23.78 -15.79 -5.50
C ALA A 148 -23.15 -15.04 -6.68
N VAL A 149 -23.68 -15.27 -7.87
CA VAL A 149 -23.42 -14.40 -9.02
C VAL A 149 -23.92 -12.99 -8.67
N ASN A 150 -23.12 -11.99 -9.01
CA ASN A 150 -23.31 -10.57 -8.68
C ASN A 150 -22.91 -10.12 -7.27
N ASP A 151 -22.38 -11.01 -6.42
CA ASP A 151 -21.69 -10.56 -5.22
C ASP A 151 -20.44 -9.75 -5.60
N THR A 152 -20.13 -8.70 -4.83
CA THR A 152 -19.02 -7.79 -5.09
C THR A 152 -17.88 -8.01 -4.13
N TYR A 153 -16.67 -7.77 -4.63
CA TYR A 153 -15.44 -7.91 -3.86
C TYR A 153 -14.36 -6.96 -4.37
N VAL A 154 -13.37 -6.69 -3.53
CA VAL A 154 -12.11 -6.05 -3.92
C VAL A 154 -10.97 -7.06 -3.79
N LYS A 155 -9.92 -6.84 -4.56
CA LYS A 155 -8.64 -7.56 -4.41
C LYS A 155 -7.56 -6.60 -3.99
N LEU A 156 -6.69 -7.03 -3.09
CA LEU A 156 -5.57 -6.25 -2.58
C LEU A 156 -4.28 -7.05 -2.73
N PRO A 157 -3.15 -6.41 -3.04
CA PRO A 157 -1.87 -7.09 -3.22
C PRO A 157 -1.19 -7.45 -1.89
N TRP A 158 -1.92 -7.30 -0.77
CA TRP A 158 -1.41 -7.45 0.58
C TRP A 158 -2.07 -8.62 1.32
N TRP A 159 -1.25 -9.37 2.06
CA TRP A 159 -1.66 -10.23 3.16
C TRP A 159 -0.82 -9.91 4.39
N PHE A 160 -1.46 -9.88 5.55
CA PHE A 160 -0.79 -9.55 6.81
C PHE A 160 0.25 -10.61 7.20
N CYS A 161 1.37 -10.13 7.76
CA CYS A 161 2.47 -10.96 8.27
C CYS A 161 3.04 -11.96 7.26
N ASP A 162 2.92 -11.67 5.96
CA ASP A 162 3.44 -12.54 4.91
C ASP A 162 4.81 -12.07 4.40
N ALA A 163 5.70 -13.03 4.13
CA ALA A 163 7.06 -12.74 3.70
C ALA A 163 7.20 -12.40 2.21
N THR A 164 6.18 -12.71 1.40
CA THR A 164 6.13 -12.44 -0.05
C THR A 164 5.27 -11.22 -0.38
N SER A 165 4.33 -10.89 0.50
CA SER A 165 3.49 -9.71 0.44
C SER A 165 4.03 -8.56 1.30
N ASN A 166 5.36 -8.38 1.26
CA ASN A 166 6.14 -7.50 2.12
C ASN A 166 6.63 -6.24 1.39
N ASN A 167 5.84 -5.75 0.45
CA ASN A 167 6.17 -4.54 -0.29
C ASN A 167 4.95 -3.63 -0.42
N LEU A 168 5.21 -2.32 -0.44
CA LEU A 168 4.19 -1.31 -0.63
C LEU A 168 4.69 -0.26 -1.61
N GLN A 169 3.86 0.03 -2.61
CA GLN A 169 4.05 1.16 -3.48
C GLN A 169 3.14 2.30 -3.02
N SER A 170 3.70 3.48 -2.81
CA SER A 170 2.89 4.67 -2.54
C SER A 170 2.37 5.30 -3.84
N THR A 171 1.29 6.06 -3.73
CA THR A 171 0.83 6.96 -4.78
C THR A 171 1.82 8.10 -5.05
N THR A 172 1.64 8.84 -6.15
CA THR A 172 2.62 9.86 -6.62
C THR A 172 2.99 10.91 -5.58
N ASN A 173 2.06 11.35 -4.74
CA ASN A 173 2.32 12.29 -3.65
C ASN A 173 2.64 11.63 -2.31
N LEU A 174 2.74 10.29 -2.26
CA LEU A 174 3.27 9.48 -1.15
C LEU A 174 2.37 9.34 0.09
N TYR A 175 1.07 9.65 -0.01
CA TYR A 175 0.14 9.61 1.14
C TYR A 175 -0.71 8.35 1.24
N GLN A 176 -0.81 7.60 0.14
CA GLN A 176 -1.73 6.49 0.03
C GLN A 176 -0.99 5.29 -0.55
N ALA A 177 -1.45 4.09 -0.20
CA ALA A 177 -0.92 2.86 -0.73
C ALA A 177 -1.61 2.54 -2.06
N ASN A 178 -0.84 2.31 -3.12
CA ASN A 178 -1.36 1.96 -4.44
C ASN A 178 -1.68 0.45 -4.51
N ALA A 179 -2.96 0.09 -4.57
CA ALA A 179 -3.40 -1.30 -4.65
C ALA A 179 -3.38 -1.90 -6.07
N LEU A 180 -3.07 -1.12 -7.11
CA LEU A 180 -3.05 -1.60 -8.50
C LEU A 180 -1.81 -2.46 -8.85
N ILE A 181 -0.90 -2.61 -7.90
CA ILE A 181 0.38 -3.29 -8.10
C ILE A 181 0.27 -4.81 -8.02
N ALA A 182 1.27 -5.51 -8.54
CA ALA A 182 1.45 -6.93 -8.24
C ALA A 182 1.93 -7.13 -6.80
N VAL A 183 1.63 -8.29 -6.22
CA VAL A 183 2.18 -8.72 -4.93
C VAL A 183 3.71 -8.66 -4.96
N GLY A 184 4.33 -8.18 -3.88
CA GLY A 184 5.79 -8.02 -3.78
C GLY A 184 6.36 -6.81 -4.54
N THR A 185 5.51 -5.92 -5.08
CA THR A 185 5.96 -4.70 -5.77
C THR A 185 6.09 -3.51 -4.81
N GLY A 186 7.13 -2.70 -4.97
CA GLY A 186 7.33 -1.45 -4.23
C GLY A 186 8.43 -1.53 -3.17
N GLY A 187 8.42 -0.59 -2.22
CA GLY A 187 9.41 -0.51 -1.17
C GLY A 187 9.21 -1.60 -0.13
N ALA A 188 10.29 -2.10 0.47
CA ALA A 188 10.24 -3.16 1.48
C ALA A 188 9.55 -2.67 2.77
N VAL A 189 8.48 -3.36 3.16
CA VAL A 189 7.71 -3.09 4.38
C VAL A 189 7.27 -4.41 5.00
N ARG A 190 6.74 -4.39 6.22
CA ARG A 190 5.96 -5.51 6.75
C ARG A 190 4.53 -5.07 6.93
N VAL A 191 3.61 -5.65 6.15
CA VAL A 191 2.18 -5.43 6.37
C VAL A 191 1.78 -6.18 7.63
N ILE A 192 1.29 -5.45 8.62
CA ILE A 192 0.89 -6.00 9.92
C ILE A 192 -0.61 -6.26 9.96
N ASP A 193 -1.39 -5.39 9.32
CA ASP A 193 -2.85 -5.49 9.30
C ASP A 193 -3.45 -4.71 8.12
N MET A 194 -4.74 -4.93 7.86
CA MET A 194 -5.57 -4.14 6.96
C MET A 194 -6.88 -3.78 7.65
N GLU A 195 -7.18 -2.49 7.75
CA GLU A 195 -8.49 -2.03 8.18
C GLU A 195 -9.41 -2.01 6.95
N LEU A 196 -10.29 -3.00 6.86
CA LEU A 196 -11.21 -3.18 5.75
C LEU A 196 -12.62 -2.76 6.19
N ASP A 197 -13.30 -1.95 5.36
CA ASP A 197 -14.66 -1.50 5.59
C ASP A 197 -15.59 -2.10 4.53
N GLU A 198 -16.54 -2.91 4.99
CA GLU A 198 -17.53 -3.57 4.15
C GLU A 198 -18.57 -2.61 3.56
N ASN A 199 -18.69 -1.39 4.08
CA ASN A 199 -19.68 -0.40 3.67
C ASN A 199 -19.10 0.76 2.85
N ASP A 200 -17.79 0.98 2.94
CA ASP A 200 -17.11 2.05 2.21
C ASP A 200 -15.69 1.62 1.79
N THR A 201 -15.54 1.25 0.52
CA THR A 201 -14.23 0.93 -0.05
C THR A 201 -13.28 2.14 -0.09
N SER A 202 -13.79 3.36 0.08
CA SER A 202 -12.97 4.58 0.20
C SER A 202 -12.33 4.73 1.58
N GLY A 203 -12.76 3.94 2.56
CA GLY A 203 -12.34 3.99 3.97
C GLY A 203 -11.37 2.88 4.37
N MET A 204 -10.75 2.17 3.42
CA MET A 204 -9.85 1.06 3.72
C MET A 204 -8.40 1.51 3.92
N TYR A 205 -7.71 0.92 4.90
CA TYR A 205 -6.32 1.25 5.22
C TYR A 205 -5.43 0.01 5.28
N VAL A 206 -4.16 0.20 4.95
CA VAL A 206 -3.10 -0.79 5.19
C VAL A 206 -2.20 -0.28 6.31
N LEU A 207 -1.88 -1.18 7.25
CA LEU A 207 -0.99 -0.92 8.37
C LEU A 207 0.32 -1.66 8.15
N PHE A 208 1.43 -0.94 8.25
CA PHE A 208 2.74 -1.52 7.97
C PHE A 208 3.85 -0.92 8.83
N THR A 209 4.94 -1.67 8.98
CA THR A 209 6.22 -1.17 9.49
C THR A 209 7.24 -1.11 8.36
N LEU A 210 8.27 -0.27 8.53
CA LEU A 210 9.37 -0.19 7.59
C LEU A 210 10.37 -1.30 7.87
N ASP A 211 10.75 -2.06 6.85
CA ASP A 211 11.69 -3.18 6.99
C ASP A 211 13.14 -2.67 7.10
N ASP A 212 13.45 -1.66 6.27
CA ASP A 212 14.74 -0.97 6.23
C ASP A 212 14.60 0.44 6.81
N HIS A 213 14.93 0.56 8.10
CA HIS A 213 14.83 1.80 8.86
C HIS A 213 16.11 2.06 9.66
N ALA A 214 16.28 3.28 10.19
CA ALA A 214 17.50 3.74 10.88
C ALA A 214 18.07 2.79 11.97
N LEU A 215 17.26 1.94 12.62
CA LEU A 215 17.72 0.95 13.61
C LEU A 215 17.86 -0.50 13.10
N ASN A 216 17.51 -0.78 11.85
CA ASN A 216 17.59 -2.08 11.19
C ASN A 216 18.22 -1.90 9.80
N HIS A 217 19.42 -1.33 9.80
CA HIS A 217 20.19 -1.13 8.58
C HIS A 217 20.84 -2.46 8.20
N HIS A 218 20.25 -3.17 7.24
CA HIS A 218 20.91 -4.31 6.61
C HIS A 218 21.91 -3.77 5.58
N SER A 219 23.19 -3.78 5.94
CA SER A 219 24.32 -3.52 5.02
C SER A 219 24.48 -4.60 3.97
#